data_AF-A0A855XAF3-F1
#
_entry.id   AF-A0A855XAF3-F1
#
_cell.length_a   1.000
_cell.length_b   1.000
_cell.length_c   1.000
_cell.angle_alpha   90.00
_cell.angle_beta   90.00
_cell.angle_gamma   90.00
#
_symmetry.space_group_name_H-M   'P 1'
#
loop_
_entity.id
_entity.type
_entity.pdbx_description
1 polymer ?
#
loop_
_entity_poly.entity_id
_entity_poly.type
_entity_poly.pdbx_seq_one_letter_code
_entity_poly.pdbx_strand_id
1 'polypeptide(L)'
;MRINECYPGLEVGHLTLLEQTRLQVAGVNRTAYKCRCDCGKLVTRSVLSLHPGAHCGASFHNRKYYHPTGMSKEDFRKVYTTWYKIRTRCEDPNDKDYKRYGGRGITLCDEWHDLNNFTKWYWKESNHQILPPKDQSVDRIDVNKGYSPSNCRLLNAVDQSNNKRTNKIVEIDGEKLTYAEAARKYNVKKDTVRWRYLHGKRGLDLVDKHHSQRRYFVIHGQKMTLAQINEEFDIPMTTLWHWAKNNHDSIIMEKKIHTYQEEHKFGNKQAV
;
A
#
# COMPACT_ATOMS: atom_id res chain seq x y z
N MET A 1 26.53 -28.53 -4.14
CA MET A 1 26.84 -29.66 -3.24
C MET A 1 27.26 -30.87 -4.05
N ARG A 2 27.95 -31.83 -3.43
CA ARG A 2 28.28 -33.11 -4.05
C ARG A 2 27.14 -34.11 -3.83
N ILE A 3 27.01 -35.10 -4.73
CA ILE A 3 25.95 -36.13 -4.65
C ILE A 3 26.01 -36.90 -3.32
N ASN A 4 27.21 -37.21 -2.85
CA ASN A 4 27.42 -38.01 -1.64
C ASN A 4 27.12 -37.23 -0.35
N GLU A 5 26.85 -35.93 -0.44
CA GLU A 5 26.48 -35.07 0.69
C GLU A 5 24.95 -34.94 0.83
N CYS A 6 24.17 -35.44 -0.14
CA CYS A 6 22.71 -35.31 -0.16
C CYS A 6 22.04 -36.58 0.40
N TYR A 7 21.09 -36.42 1.32
CA TYR A 7 20.30 -37.52 1.88
C TYR A 7 18.87 -37.05 2.21
N PRO A 8 17.86 -37.95 2.26
CA PRO A 8 16.52 -37.64 2.75
C PRO A 8 16.54 -37.02 4.16
N GLY A 9 15.84 -35.91 4.35
CA GLY A 9 15.81 -35.11 5.58
C GLY A 9 16.78 -33.93 5.57
N LEU A 10 17.76 -33.88 4.66
CA LEU A 10 18.68 -32.75 4.56
C LEU A 10 17.94 -31.47 4.13
N GLU A 11 18.20 -30.37 4.83
CA GLU A 11 17.70 -29.04 4.51
C GLU A 11 18.73 -28.24 3.70
N VAL A 12 18.31 -27.71 2.55
CA VAL A 12 19.19 -26.98 1.62
C VAL A 12 18.43 -25.79 1.04
N GLY A 13 18.82 -24.58 1.44
CA GLY A 13 18.06 -23.37 1.13
C GLY A 13 16.65 -23.45 1.75
N HIS A 14 15.62 -23.35 0.92
CA HIS A 14 14.21 -23.45 1.34
C HIS A 14 13.60 -24.83 1.10
N LEU A 15 14.43 -25.87 0.94
CA LEU A 15 14.00 -27.20 0.53
C LEU A 15 14.46 -28.26 1.53
N THR A 16 13.52 -29.08 1.99
CA THR A 16 13.80 -30.35 2.67
C THR A 16 13.79 -31.48 1.63
N LEU A 17 14.89 -32.22 1.52
CA LEU A 17 15.00 -33.37 0.63
C LEU A 17 14.16 -34.53 1.18
N LEU A 18 13.31 -35.17 0.36
CA LEU A 18 12.42 -36.25 0.81
C LEU A 18 12.84 -37.61 0.25
N GLU A 19 13.09 -37.71 -1.05
CA GLU A 19 13.33 -38.98 -1.72
C GLU A 19 14.28 -38.77 -2.90
N GLN A 20 15.32 -39.59 -3.00
CA GLN A 20 16.21 -39.56 -4.16
C GLN A 20 15.49 -40.08 -5.41
N THR A 21 15.65 -39.38 -6.52
CA THR A 21 15.01 -39.71 -7.80
C THR A 21 15.94 -39.34 -8.98
N ARG A 22 15.43 -39.41 -10.21
CA ARG A 22 16.12 -38.96 -11.42
C ARG A 22 15.33 -37.86 -12.13
N LEU A 23 16.04 -36.89 -12.68
CA LEU A 23 15.47 -35.82 -13.49
C LEU A 23 16.16 -35.79 -14.85
N GLN A 24 15.38 -35.88 -15.93
CA GLN A 24 15.90 -35.74 -17.29
C GLN A 24 16.09 -34.25 -17.61
N VAL A 25 17.31 -33.85 -17.94
CA VAL A 25 17.66 -32.47 -18.31
C VAL A 25 18.50 -32.51 -19.58
N ALA A 26 17.99 -31.92 -20.67
CA ALA A 26 18.62 -31.92 -21.99
C ALA A 26 19.01 -33.35 -22.46
N GLY A 27 18.10 -34.31 -22.32
CA GLY A 27 18.32 -35.72 -22.72
C GLY A 27 19.17 -36.55 -21.75
N VAL A 28 19.78 -35.94 -20.73
CA VAL A 28 20.63 -36.64 -19.75
C VAL A 28 19.89 -36.86 -18.42
N ASN A 29 19.94 -38.08 -17.90
CA ASN A 29 19.41 -38.40 -16.58
C ASN A 29 20.38 -37.94 -15.47
N ARG A 30 19.91 -37.05 -14.60
CA ARG A 30 20.69 -36.54 -13.45
C ARG A 30 20.10 -37.05 -12.14
N THR A 31 20.97 -37.33 -11.16
CA THR A 31 20.54 -37.57 -9.78
C THR A 31 19.83 -36.33 -9.24
N ALA A 32 18.64 -36.54 -8.72
CA ALA A 32 17.76 -35.50 -8.23
C ALA A 32 17.09 -35.93 -6.93
N TYR A 33 16.40 -35.00 -6.29
CA TYR A 33 15.57 -35.29 -5.13
C TYR A 33 14.17 -34.72 -5.35
N LYS A 34 13.16 -35.46 -4.92
CA LYS A 34 11.87 -34.86 -4.56
C LYS A 34 12.09 -34.08 -3.28
N CYS A 35 11.73 -32.80 -3.29
CA CYS A 35 11.92 -31.89 -2.18
C CYS A 35 10.58 -31.29 -1.77
N ARG A 36 10.40 -31.05 -0.48
CA ARG A 36 9.35 -30.18 0.05
C ARG A 36 9.95 -28.81 0.25
N CYS A 37 9.36 -27.80 -0.37
CA CYS A 37 9.71 -26.41 -0.09
C CYS A 37 9.06 -25.94 1.21
N ASP A 38 9.61 -24.92 1.89
CA ASP A 38 8.98 -24.20 3.00
C ASP A 38 7.54 -23.79 2.67
N CYS A 39 7.29 -23.44 1.40
CA CYS A 39 5.96 -23.10 0.88
C CYS A 39 5.00 -24.31 0.76
N GLY A 40 5.41 -25.52 1.15
CA GLY A 40 4.64 -26.76 1.10
C GLY A 40 4.58 -27.42 -0.27
N LYS A 41 5.05 -26.76 -1.33
CA LYS A 41 5.06 -27.32 -2.69
C LYS A 41 6.10 -28.44 -2.78
N LEU A 42 5.69 -29.57 -3.34
CA LEU A 42 6.60 -30.64 -3.74
C LEU A 42 7.20 -30.30 -5.10
N VAL A 43 8.53 -30.36 -5.20
CA VAL A 43 9.28 -30.10 -6.44
C VAL A 43 10.39 -31.12 -6.60
N THR A 44 10.81 -31.38 -7.84
CA THR A 44 11.98 -32.21 -8.12
C THR A 44 13.15 -31.32 -8.51
N ARG A 45 14.30 -31.45 -7.84
CA ARG A 45 15.50 -30.66 -8.12
C ARG A 45 16.70 -31.57 -8.33
N SER A 46 17.49 -31.27 -9.36
CA SER A 46 18.79 -31.91 -9.58
C SER A 46 19.74 -31.54 -8.45
N VAL A 47 20.59 -32.48 -8.02
CA VAL A 47 21.61 -32.24 -6.98
C VAL A 47 22.49 -31.03 -7.34
N LEU A 48 22.78 -30.84 -8.63
CA LEU A 48 23.60 -29.72 -9.10
C LEU A 48 22.93 -28.35 -8.93
N SER A 49 21.60 -28.32 -8.83
CA SER A 49 20.81 -27.11 -8.59
C SER A 49 20.51 -26.85 -7.11
N LEU A 50 20.98 -27.73 -6.21
CA LEU A 50 20.83 -27.56 -4.78
C LEU A 50 22.02 -26.73 -4.24
N HIS A 51 21.73 -25.48 -3.91
CA HIS A 51 22.64 -24.49 -3.34
C HIS A 51 21.93 -23.79 -2.16
N PRO A 52 22.65 -23.02 -1.32
CA PRO A 52 22.05 -22.38 -0.14
C PRO A 52 20.87 -21.43 -0.39
N GLY A 53 20.59 -21.05 -1.65
CA GLY A 53 19.44 -20.24 -2.04
C GLY A 53 18.40 -21.00 -2.86
N ALA A 54 18.48 -22.33 -2.93
CA ALA A 54 17.58 -23.15 -3.74
C ALA A 54 16.13 -23.08 -3.21
N HIS A 55 15.18 -22.99 -4.13
CA HIS A 55 13.74 -22.93 -3.82
C HIS A 55 12.91 -23.62 -4.93
N CYS A 56 11.60 -23.70 -4.75
CA CYS A 56 10.67 -24.37 -5.66
C CYS A 56 10.43 -23.68 -7.03
N GLY A 57 11.10 -22.56 -7.32
CA GLY A 57 11.22 -22.01 -8.67
C GLY A 57 10.09 -21.12 -9.17
N ALA A 58 8.96 -20.93 -8.45
CA ALA A 58 8.12 -19.80 -8.80
C ALA A 58 8.73 -18.53 -8.21
N SER A 59 8.90 -17.52 -9.06
CA SER A 59 9.47 -16.22 -8.71
C SER A 59 8.68 -15.48 -7.62
N PHE A 60 7.49 -15.97 -7.26
CA PHE A 60 6.63 -15.42 -6.22
C PHE A 60 5.76 -16.52 -5.61
N HIS A 61 6.10 -17.03 -4.42
CA HIS A 61 5.22 -17.90 -3.65
C HIS A 61 4.47 -17.14 -2.55
N ASN A 62 3.49 -16.35 -3.01
CA ASN A 62 2.38 -15.76 -2.23
C ASN A 62 1.17 -16.71 -2.16
N ARG A 63 1.33 -17.96 -1.68
CA ARG A 63 0.16 -18.87 -1.51
C ARG A 63 0.10 -19.67 -0.19
N LYS A 64 1.14 -19.66 0.64
CA LYS A 64 1.08 -20.25 2.00
C LYS A 64 0.92 -19.19 3.10
N TYR A 65 1.11 -17.92 2.74
CA TYR A 65 1.18 -16.86 3.71
C TYR A 65 -0.15 -16.12 3.80
N TYR A 66 -0.64 -15.96 5.03
CA TYR A 66 -1.79 -15.15 5.37
C TYR A 66 -1.59 -13.75 4.79
N HIS A 67 -2.40 -13.42 3.79
CA HIS A 67 -2.60 -12.05 3.34
C HIS A 67 -3.85 -11.56 4.04
N PRO A 68 -3.73 -10.79 5.14
CA PRO A 68 -4.90 -10.20 5.76
C PRO A 68 -5.71 -9.45 4.71
N THR A 69 -7.03 -9.56 4.75
CA THR A 69 -7.92 -8.80 3.88
C THR A 69 -7.58 -7.31 4.02
N GLY A 70 -7.20 -6.66 2.92
CA GLY A 70 -6.75 -5.26 2.91
C GLY A 70 -5.23 -5.04 2.91
N MET A 71 -4.40 -6.07 3.06
CA MET A 71 -2.95 -5.94 2.93
C MET A 71 -2.51 -6.08 1.47
N SER A 72 -1.77 -5.09 0.96
CA SER A 72 -1.22 -5.15 -0.40
C SER A 72 -0.04 -6.13 -0.49
N LYS A 73 0.29 -6.58 -1.72
CA LYS A 73 1.50 -7.40 -1.96
C LYS A 73 2.78 -6.67 -1.58
N GLU A 74 2.81 -5.35 -1.67
CA GLU A 74 3.97 -4.55 -1.31
C GLU A 74 4.14 -4.49 0.21
N ASP A 75 3.04 -4.30 0.93
CA ASP A 75 3.05 -4.28 2.40
C ASP A 75 3.44 -5.63 2.98
N PHE A 76 2.94 -6.71 2.39
CA PHE A 76 3.38 -8.05 2.77
C PHE A 76 4.90 -8.25 2.60
N ARG A 77 5.51 -7.70 1.53
CA ARG A 77 6.98 -7.77 1.36
C ARG A 77 7.74 -7.01 2.44
N LYS A 78 7.20 -5.88 2.92
CA LYS A 78 7.81 -5.11 4.02
C LYS A 78 7.79 -5.94 5.31
N VAL A 79 6.65 -6.56 5.64
CA VAL A 79 6.50 -7.45 6.82
C VAL A 79 7.45 -8.65 6.72
N TYR A 80 7.49 -9.32 5.57
CA TYR A 80 8.40 -10.44 5.32
C TYR A 80 9.87 -10.04 5.53
N THR A 81 10.26 -8.89 4.98
CA THR A 81 11.64 -8.39 5.12
C THR A 81 12.01 -8.15 6.58
N THR A 82 11.08 -7.59 7.37
CA THR A 82 11.29 -7.37 8.81
C THR A 82 11.42 -8.69 9.56
N TRP A 83 10.51 -9.64 9.32
CA TRP A 83 10.55 -10.97 9.91
C TRP A 83 11.85 -11.70 9.60
N TYR A 84 12.24 -11.72 8.32
CA TYR A 84 13.46 -12.37 7.86
C TYR A 84 14.69 -11.81 8.57
N LYS A 85 14.81 -10.48 8.65
CA LYS A 85 15.91 -9.82 9.38
C LYS A 85 15.93 -10.12 10.88
N ILE A 86 14.76 -10.26 11.51
CA ILE A 86 14.68 -10.65 12.93
C ILE A 86 15.20 -12.08 13.09
N ARG A 87 14.75 -12.99 12.24
CA ARG A 87 15.11 -14.40 12.29
C ARG A 87 16.60 -14.60 12.03
N THR A 88 17.16 -14.05 10.94
CA THR A 88 18.58 -14.24 10.59
C THR A 88 19.51 -13.75 11.68
N ARG A 89 19.31 -12.55 12.23
CA ARG A 89 20.17 -12.04 13.31
C ARG A 89 20.05 -12.85 14.61
N CYS A 90 18.98 -13.59 14.84
CA CYS A 90 18.83 -14.45 16.03
C CYS A 90 19.37 -15.87 15.81
N GLU A 91 19.25 -16.41 14.60
CA GLU A 91 19.46 -17.85 14.34
C GLU A 91 20.65 -18.16 13.43
N ASP A 92 21.08 -17.23 12.56
CA ASP A 92 22.17 -17.46 11.60
C ASP A 92 23.50 -16.91 12.13
N PRO A 93 24.47 -17.77 12.50
CA PRO A 93 25.78 -17.34 12.99
C PRO A 93 26.59 -16.49 12.01
N ASN A 94 26.24 -16.52 10.72
CA ASN A 94 26.89 -15.74 9.67
C ASN A 94 26.30 -14.34 9.50
N ASP A 95 25.14 -14.05 10.12
CA ASP A 95 24.57 -12.71 10.09
C ASP A 95 25.49 -11.74 10.84
N LYS A 96 25.75 -10.58 10.24
CA LYS A 96 26.63 -9.55 10.81
C LYS A 96 26.20 -9.10 12.22
N ASP A 97 24.90 -9.17 12.52
CA ASP A 97 24.33 -8.77 13.79
C ASP A 97 24.17 -9.96 14.76
N TYR A 98 24.45 -11.19 14.34
CA TYR A 98 24.30 -12.40 15.18
C TYR A 98 24.95 -12.27 16.55
N LYS A 99 26.20 -11.79 16.60
CA LYS A 99 26.94 -11.59 17.87
C LYS A 99 26.19 -10.72 18.89
N ARG A 100 25.35 -9.79 18.41
CA ARG A 100 24.56 -8.86 19.25
C ARG A 100 23.19 -9.42 19.64
N TYR A 101 22.75 -10.49 18.99
CA TYR A 101 21.43 -11.08 19.17
C TYR A 101 21.57 -12.58 19.49
N GLY A 102 21.64 -13.45 18.49
CA GLY A 102 21.77 -14.90 18.68
C GLY A 102 22.95 -15.30 19.57
N GLY A 103 24.10 -14.65 19.40
CA GLY A 103 25.29 -14.85 20.24
C GLY A 103 25.13 -14.45 21.71
N ARG A 104 24.08 -13.69 22.05
CA ARG A 104 23.69 -13.37 23.44
C ARG A 104 22.58 -14.28 23.98
N GLY A 105 22.12 -15.25 23.20
CA GLY A 105 20.95 -16.09 23.53
C GLY A 105 19.60 -15.41 23.27
N ILE A 106 19.57 -14.32 22.49
CA ILE A 106 18.29 -13.70 22.07
C ILE A 106 17.71 -14.54 20.93
N THR A 107 16.55 -15.15 21.18
CA THR A 107 15.86 -16.03 20.23
C THR A 107 14.56 -15.43 19.74
N LEU A 108 14.03 -16.03 18.67
CA LEU A 108 12.65 -15.85 18.22
C LEU A 108 11.76 -16.86 18.94
N CYS A 109 10.54 -16.49 19.35
CA CYS A 109 9.62 -17.45 19.95
C CYS A 109 9.11 -18.47 18.90
N ASP A 110 8.76 -19.68 19.34
CA ASP A 110 8.28 -20.77 18.46
C ASP A 110 7.09 -20.34 17.60
N GLU A 111 6.17 -19.55 18.17
CA GLU A 111 5.00 -19.01 17.45
C GLU A 111 5.41 -18.20 16.21
N TRP A 112 6.48 -17.40 16.30
CA TRP A 112 6.94 -16.52 15.23
C TRP A 112 7.88 -17.18 14.23
N HIS A 113 8.24 -18.45 14.42
CA HIS A 113 8.87 -19.23 13.35
C HIS A 113 7.88 -19.48 12.20
N ASP A 114 6.56 -19.45 12.48
CA ASP A 114 5.55 -19.33 11.44
C ASP A 114 5.33 -17.85 11.07
N LEU A 115 5.74 -17.50 9.84
CA LEU A 115 5.53 -16.16 9.27
C LEU A 115 4.06 -15.71 9.33
N ASN A 116 3.10 -16.63 9.30
CA ASN A 116 1.68 -16.27 9.38
C ASN A 116 1.31 -15.66 10.74
N ASN A 117 1.83 -16.22 11.82
CA ASN A 117 1.57 -15.70 13.16
C ASN A 117 2.25 -14.33 13.34
N PHE A 118 3.50 -14.21 12.88
CA PHE A 118 4.18 -12.92 12.86
C PHE A 118 3.41 -11.88 12.03
N THR A 119 2.92 -12.25 10.84
CA THR A 119 2.17 -11.35 9.95
C THR A 119 0.85 -10.91 10.57
N LYS A 120 0.13 -11.82 11.24
CA LYS A 120 -1.11 -11.49 11.98
C LYS A 120 -0.83 -10.52 13.11
N TRP A 121 0.19 -10.77 13.92
CA TRP A 121 0.61 -9.87 14.99
C TRP A 121 0.99 -8.50 14.42
N TYR A 122 1.87 -8.46 13.42
CA TYR A 122 2.33 -7.21 12.82
C TYR A 122 1.17 -6.41 12.22
N TRP A 123 0.25 -7.07 11.50
CA TRP A 123 -0.92 -6.44 10.92
C TRP A 123 -1.80 -5.79 11.99
N LYS A 124 -2.07 -6.50 13.08
CA LYS A 124 -2.85 -6.00 14.22
C LYS A 124 -2.15 -4.82 14.90
N GLU A 125 -0.88 -4.97 15.30
CA GLU A 125 -0.12 -3.94 16.02
C GLU A 125 0.13 -2.69 15.17
N SER A 126 0.20 -2.84 13.85
CA SER A 126 0.34 -1.70 12.93
C SER A 126 -0.96 -0.94 12.68
N ASN A 127 -2.06 -1.34 13.34
CA ASN A 127 -3.42 -0.86 13.05
C ASN A 127 -3.74 -0.91 11.55
N HIS A 128 -3.40 -2.04 10.91
CA HIS A 128 -3.59 -2.30 9.49
C HIS A 128 -2.84 -1.30 8.57
N GLN A 129 -1.77 -0.67 9.05
CA GLN A 129 -0.98 0.33 8.31
C GLN A 129 0.51 -0.04 8.31
N ILE A 130 0.95 -0.65 7.20
CA ILE A 130 2.35 -1.03 7.03
C ILE A 130 3.15 0.13 6.43
N LEU A 131 4.18 0.52 7.14
CA LEU A 131 5.10 1.57 6.71
C LEU A 131 6.38 0.98 6.12
N PRO A 132 7.15 1.75 5.35
CA PRO A 132 8.47 1.33 4.92
C PRO A 132 9.34 0.92 6.14
N PRO A 133 10.22 -0.09 6.02
CA PRO A 133 11.07 -0.55 7.14
C PRO A 133 11.98 0.50 7.77
N LYS A 134 12.22 1.62 7.07
CA LYS A 134 12.94 2.79 7.61
C LYS A 134 12.11 3.63 8.59
N ASP A 135 10.79 3.53 8.49
CA ASP A 135 9.82 4.35 9.22
C ASP A 135 9.04 3.52 10.26
N GLN A 136 9.24 2.20 10.29
CA GLN A 136 8.61 1.28 11.23
C GLN A 136 9.53 0.11 11.54
N SER A 137 9.75 -0.14 12.83
CA SER A 137 10.65 -1.18 13.31
C SER A 137 10.03 -1.97 14.45
N VAL A 138 10.45 -3.23 14.59
CA VAL A 138 10.08 -4.07 15.74
C VAL A 138 11.13 -3.88 16.82
N ASP A 139 10.71 -3.32 17.94
CA ASP A 139 11.52 -3.07 19.13
C ASP A 139 11.16 -4.05 20.24
N ARG A 140 12.15 -4.38 21.08
CA ARG A 140 11.95 -5.26 22.24
C ARG A 140 11.74 -4.40 23.48
N ILE A 141 10.68 -4.69 24.24
CA ILE A 141 10.33 -3.97 25.47
C ILE A 141 11.42 -4.20 26.53
N ASP A 142 11.74 -5.47 26.77
CA ASP A 142 12.92 -5.89 27.54
C ASP A 142 14.03 -6.33 26.57
N VAL A 143 15.11 -5.55 26.53
CA VAL A 143 16.26 -5.73 25.64
C VAL A 143 17.04 -7.03 25.89
N ASN A 144 16.84 -7.66 27.05
CA ASN A 144 17.49 -8.91 27.42
C ASN A 144 16.65 -10.15 27.07
N LYS A 145 15.37 -9.98 26.71
CA LYS A 145 14.49 -11.07 26.30
C LYS A 145 14.44 -11.25 24.77
N GLY A 146 13.92 -12.40 24.34
CA GLY A 146 13.72 -12.77 22.94
C GLY A 146 12.64 -11.96 22.22
N TYR A 147 12.44 -12.24 20.93
CA TYR A 147 11.34 -11.70 20.14
C TYR A 147 10.08 -12.53 20.35
N SER A 148 9.03 -11.91 20.90
CA SER A 148 7.71 -12.52 21.08
C SER A 148 6.61 -11.46 21.05
N PRO A 149 5.32 -11.84 20.88
CA PRO A 149 4.21 -10.88 20.97
C PRO A 149 4.19 -10.09 22.27
N SER A 150 4.58 -10.72 23.39
CA SER A 150 4.56 -10.13 24.72
C SER A 150 5.78 -9.25 25.03
N ASN A 151 6.89 -9.43 24.30
CA ASN A 151 8.13 -8.67 24.50
C ASN A 151 8.45 -7.72 23.34
N CYS A 152 7.58 -7.58 22.36
CA CYS A 152 7.81 -6.72 21.20
C CYS A 152 6.74 -5.65 21.07
N ARG A 153 7.13 -4.53 20.48
CA ARG A 153 6.24 -3.44 20.05
C ARG A 153 6.66 -2.93 18.68
N LEU A 154 5.71 -2.41 17.91
CA LEU A 154 6.03 -1.65 16.71
C LEU A 154 6.33 -0.20 17.09
N LEU A 155 7.52 0.27 16.73
CA LEU A 155 7.87 1.69 16.77
C LEU A 155 7.60 2.28 15.40
N ASN A 156 6.59 3.14 15.31
CA ASN A 156 6.34 3.96 14.14
C ASN A 156 7.06 5.30 14.29
N ALA A 157 7.96 5.62 13.36
CA ALA A 157 8.44 6.99 13.19
C ALA A 157 7.29 7.95 12.84
N VAL A 158 6.15 7.42 12.37
CA VAL A 158 4.93 8.18 12.07
C VAL A 158 4.20 8.63 13.32
N ASP A 159 4.16 7.88 14.43
CA ASP A 159 3.52 8.39 15.65
C ASP A 159 4.34 9.53 16.25
N GLN A 160 5.67 9.45 16.16
CA GLN A 160 6.56 10.58 16.46
C GLN A 160 6.44 11.74 15.46
N SER A 161 6.22 11.47 14.17
CA SER A 161 6.09 12.50 13.13
C SER A 161 4.73 13.18 13.17
N ASN A 162 3.64 12.43 13.34
CA ASN A 162 2.25 12.88 13.46
C ASN A 162 2.05 13.71 14.74
N ASN A 163 2.66 13.31 15.86
CA ASN A 163 2.62 14.04 17.12
C ASN A 163 3.62 15.19 17.24
N LYS A 164 4.37 15.54 16.18
CA LYS A 164 5.15 16.79 16.17
C LYS A 164 4.18 17.97 16.29
N ARG A 165 4.42 18.87 17.26
CA ARG A 165 3.66 20.12 17.45
C ARG A 165 3.50 20.96 16.16
N THR A 166 4.37 20.75 15.18
CA THR A 166 4.37 21.44 13.88
C THR A 166 3.30 20.94 12.90
N ASN A 167 2.68 19.78 13.13
CA ASN A 167 1.69 19.26 12.20
C ASN A 167 0.37 20.02 12.28
N LYS A 168 -0.21 20.28 11.12
CA LYS A 168 -1.53 20.89 11.01
C LYS A 168 -2.61 19.82 11.15
N ILE A 169 -3.45 20.01 12.17
CA ILE A 169 -4.66 19.25 12.43
C ILE A 169 -5.80 19.91 11.65
N VAL A 170 -6.58 19.10 10.95
CA VAL A 170 -7.80 19.48 10.25
C VAL A 170 -8.97 18.75 10.88
N GLU A 171 -10.14 19.40 10.85
CA GLU A 171 -11.38 18.79 11.29
C GLU A 171 -12.13 18.27 10.06
N ILE A 172 -12.43 16.98 10.06
CA ILE A 172 -13.20 16.30 9.00
C ILE A 172 -14.20 15.40 9.69
N ASP A 173 -15.50 15.63 9.45
CA ASP A 173 -16.58 14.79 9.99
C ASP A 173 -16.57 14.71 11.53
N GLY A 174 -16.30 15.83 12.20
CA GLY A 174 -16.20 15.91 13.67
C GLY A 174 -14.91 15.33 14.26
N GLU A 175 -14.02 14.76 13.45
CA GLU A 175 -12.74 14.22 13.89
C GLU A 175 -11.57 15.16 13.58
N LYS A 176 -10.66 15.30 14.55
CA LYS A 176 -9.40 16.05 14.41
C LYS A 176 -8.31 15.11 13.89
N LEU A 177 -7.92 15.29 12.63
CA LEU A 177 -6.96 14.45 11.91
C LEU A 177 -5.81 15.31 11.38
N THR A 178 -4.59 14.79 11.37
CA THR A 178 -3.51 15.37 10.55
C THR A 178 -3.80 15.19 9.06
N TYR A 179 -3.12 15.93 8.17
CA TYR A 179 -3.25 15.72 6.72
C TYR A 179 -2.97 14.27 6.31
N ALA A 180 -2.02 13.60 6.98
CA ALA A 180 -1.67 12.21 6.70
C ALA A 180 -2.76 11.24 7.16
N GLU A 181 -3.36 11.48 8.33
CA GLU A 181 -4.49 10.69 8.82
C GLU A 181 -5.73 10.83 7.93
N ALA A 182 -6.08 12.07 7.57
CA ALA A 182 -7.16 12.34 6.61
C ALA A 182 -6.92 11.64 5.26
N ALA A 183 -5.69 11.73 4.74
CA ALA A 183 -5.33 11.07 3.49
C ALA A 183 -5.51 9.55 3.52
N ARG A 184 -5.08 8.92 4.61
CA ARG A 184 -5.20 7.46 4.79
C ARG A 184 -6.65 7.04 5.01
N LYS A 185 -7.34 7.69 5.95
CA LYS A 185 -8.73 7.37 6.32
C LYS A 185 -9.66 7.44 5.11
N TYR A 186 -9.56 8.53 4.35
CA TYR A 186 -10.44 8.74 3.20
C TYR A 186 -9.83 8.27 1.88
N ASN A 187 -8.64 7.64 1.90
CA ASN A 187 -7.93 7.14 0.73
C ASN A 187 -7.80 8.20 -0.40
N VAL A 188 -7.19 9.33 -0.04
CA VAL A 188 -6.79 10.42 -0.94
C VAL A 188 -5.31 10.74 -0.75
N LYS A 189 -4.67 11.42 -1.71
CA LYS A 189 -3.26 11.80 -1.56
C LYS A 189 -3.11 12.88 -0.47
N LYS A 190 -2.10 12.74 0.40
CA LYS A 190 -1.77 13.75 1.44
C LYS A 190 -1.61 15.16 0.87
N ASP A 191 -0.90 15.29 -0.25
CA ASP A 191 -0.68 16.59 -0.89
C ASP A 191 -1.97 17.20 -1.42
N THR A 192 -2.96 16.38 -1.80
CA THR A 192 -4.30 16.84 -2.15
C THR A 192 -5.02 17.44 -0.95
N VAL A 193 -4.99 16.78 0.21
CA VAL A 193 -5.58 17.31 1.46
C VAL A 193 -4.91 18.63 1.84
N ARG A 194 -3.57 18.69 1.79
CA ARG A 194 -2.79 19.91 2.08
C ARG A 194 -3.15 21.04 1.12
N TRP A 195 -3.16 20.79 -0.19
CA TRP A 195 -3.48 21.79 -1.21
C TRP A 195 -4.89 22.33 -0.98
N ARG A 196 -5.89 21.46 -0.81
CA ARG A 196 -7.28 21.86 -0.54
C ARG A 196 -7.40 22.72 0.72
N TYR A 197 -6.71 22.34 1.80
CA TYR A 197 -6.69 23.13 3.02
C TYR A 197 -6.06 24.52 2.82
N LEU A 198 -4.91 24.61 2.13
CA LEU A 198 -4.26 25.87 1.80
C LEU A 198 -5.12 26.76 0.88
N HIS A 199 -5.95 26.14 0.04
CA HIS A 199 -6.94 26.80 -0.81
C HIS A 199 -8.32 26.96 -0.15
N GLY A 200 -8.39 26.91 1.19
CA GLY A 200 -9.58 27.30 1.95
C GLY A 200 -10.66 26.22 2.11
N LYS A 201 -10.50 25.02 1.54
CA LYS A 201 -11.46 23.91 1.75
C LYS A 201 -11.40 23.38 3.18
N ARG A 202 -12.52 22.91 3.71
CA ARG A 202 -12.67 22.43 5.09
C ARG A 202 -13.61 21.23 5.15
N GLY A 203 -13.58 20.48 6.25
CA GLY A 203 -14.47 19.33 6.44
C GLY A 203 -14.28 18.27 5.35
N LEU A 204 -15.39 17.67 4.90
CA LEU A 204 -15.40 16.62 3.89
C LEU A 204 -14.82 17.06 2.53
N ASP A 205 -14.85 18.36 2.20
CA ASP A 205 -14.25 18.88 0.96
C ASP A 205 -12.75 18.61 0.86
N LEU A 206 -12.06 18.44 1.99
CA LEU A 206 -10.64 18.12 2.02
C LEU A 206 -10.35 16.74 1.41
N VAL A 207 -11.32 15.83 1.46
CA VAL A 207 -11.15 14.41 1.14
C VAL A 207 -12.11 13.90 0.07
N ASP A 208 -12.92 14.80 -0.49
CA ASP A 208 -13.81 14.51 -1.61
C ASP A 208 -13.02 13.94 -2.81
N LYS A 209 -13.35 12.73 -3.26
CA LYS A 209 -12.72 12.07 -4.41
C LYS A 209 -13.30 12.54 -5.74
N HIS A 210 -14.47 13.15 -5.71
CA HIS A 210 -15.24 13.55 -6.89
C HIS A 210 -14.93 14.99 -7.30
N HIS A 211 -13.64 15.28 -7.52
CA HIS A 211 -13.20 16.60 -8.00
C HIS A 211 -13.62 16.90 -9.46
N SER A 212 -14.50 16.11 -10.04
CA SER A 212 -15.44 16.57 -11.08
C SER A 212 -16.69 17.13 -10.39
N GLN A 213 -16.55 18.17 -9.56
CA GLN A 213 -17.75 18.79 -8.99
C GLN A 213 -18.58 19.36 -10.14
N ARG A 214 -19.84 18.91 -10.23
CA ARG A 214 -20.85 19.61 -11.04
C ARG A 214 -20.84 21.07 -10.57
N ARG A 215 -20.45 21.98 -11.46
CA ARG A 215 -20.43 23.41 -11.17
C ARG A 215 -21.85 23.93 -11.25
N TYR A 216 -22.24 24.71 -10.25
CA TYR A 216 -23.56 25.33 -10.17
C TYR A 216 -23.41 26.85 -10.21
N PHE A 217 -24.35 27.52 -10.88
CA PHE A 217 -24.49 28.98 -10.96
C PHE A 217 -25.90 29.34 -10.52
N VAL A 218 -26.07 30.51 -9.89
CA VAL A 218 -27.39 31.04 -9.55
C VAL A 218 -27.83 31.96 -10.68
N ILE A 219 -28.82 31.52 -11.47
CA ILE A 219 -29.41 32.29 -12.58
C ILE A 219 -30.88 32.53 -12.22
N HIS A 220 -31.33 33.79 -12.22
CA HIS A 220 -32.70 34.16 -11.82
C HIS A 220 -33.14 33.60 -10.45
N GLY A 221 -32.19 33.53 -9.51
CA GLY A 221 -32.42 32.98 -8.17
C GLY A 221 -32.44 31.45 -8.09
N GLN A 222 -32.27 30.73 -9.19
CA GLN A 222 -32.25 29.27 -9.25
C GLN A 222 -30.83 28.72 -9.39
N LYS A 223 -30.51 27.66 -8.64
CA LYS A 223 -29.21 26.99 -8.67
C LYS A 223 -29.17 25.97 -9.82
N MET A 224 -28.42 26.26 -10.87
CA MET A 224 -28.38 25.48 -12.11
C MET A 224 -26.96 25.00 -12.45
N THR A 225 -26.83 23.81 -13.02
CA THR A 225 -25.59 23.32 -13.64
C THR A 225 -25.41 23.87 -15.06
N LEU A 226 -24.20 23.77 -15.63
CA LEU A 226 -23.99 24.11 -17.04
C LEU A 226 -24.91 23.34 -18.00
N ALA A 227 -25.20 22.06 -17.70
CA ALA A 227 -26.17 21.26 -18.46
C ALA A 227 -27.58 21.84 -18.40
N GLN A 228 -28.04 22.22 -17.21
CA GLN A 228 -29.35 22.84 -17.04
C GLN A 228 -29.42 24.22 -17.71
N ILE A 229 -28.33 25.01 -17.68
CA ILE A 229 -28.25 26.29 -18.38
C ILE A 229 -28.30 26.10 -19.90
N ASN A 230 -27.64 25.06 -20.43
CA ASN A 230 -27.72 24.71 -21.84
C ASN A 230 -29.16 24.35 -22.24
N GLU A 231 -29.84 23.51 -21.46
CA GLU A 231 -31.22 23.09 -21.72
C GLU A 231 -32.22 24.26 -21.64
N GLU A 232 -32.05 25.18 -20.68
CA GLU A 232 -33.01 26.27 -20.46
C GLU A 232 -32.80 27.46 -21.40
N PHE A 233 -31.56 27.81 -21.72
CA PHE A 233 -31.23 29.03 -22.47
C PHE A 233 -30.68 28.77 -23.88
N ASP A 234 -30.57 27.50 -24.29
CA ASP A 234 -30.06 27.06 -25.60
C ASP A 234 -28.64 27.58 -25.94
N ILE A 235 -27.79 27.69 -24.92
CA ILE A 235 -26.40 28.16 -25.09
C ILE A 235 -25.48 26.96 -25.24
N PRO A 236 -24.66 26.84 -26.31
CA PRO A 236 -23.79 25.70 -26.52
C PRO A 236 -22.86 25.41 -25.34
N MET A 237 -22.74 24.12 -25.01
CA MET A 237 -21.92 23.65 -23.89
C MET A 237 -20.46 24.14 -23.97
N THR A 238 -19.91 24.25 -25.17
CA THR A 238 -18.56 24.77 -25.44
C THR A 238 -18.40 26.23 -24.99
N THR A 239 -19.39 27.07 -25.27
CA THR A 239 -19.45 28.47 -24.84
C THR A 239 -19.58 28.59 -23.32
N LEU A 240 -20.49 27.81 -22.73
CA LEU A 240 -20.69 27.76 -21.28
C LEU A 240 -19.42 27.31 -20.55
N TRP A 241 -18.71 26.31 -21.06
CA TRP A 241 -17.41 25.89 -20.54
C TRP A 241 -16.36 26.98 -20.63
N HIS A 242 -16.29 27.69 -21.75
CA HIS A 242 -15.35 28.79 -21.92
C HIS A 242 -15.60 29.91 -20.89
N TRP A 243 -16.87 30.27 -20.66
CA TRP A 243 -17.23 31.26 -19.66
C TRP A 243 -16.89 30.81 -18.23
N ALA A 244 -17.26 29.58 -17.88
CA ALA A 244 -17.00 29.00 -16.57
C ALA A 244 -15.50 28.72 -16.30
N LYS A 245 -14.68 28.61 -17.35
CA LYS A 245 -13.22 28.47 -17.23
C LYS A 245 -12.54 29.80 -16.85
N ASN A 246 -13.05 30.90 -17.39
CA ASN A 246 -12.47 32.23 -17.24
C ASN A 246 -13.09 33.04 -16.10
N ASN A 247 -14.22 32.59 -15.52
CA ASN A 247 -14.87 33.26 -14.39
C ASN A 247 -15.76 32.29 -13.58
N HIS A 248 -15.80 32.46 -12.26
CA HIS A 248 -16.54 31.60 -11.32
C HIS A 248 -17.76 32.29 -10.68
N ASP A 249 -18.10 33.50 -11.11
CA ASP A 249 -19.16 34.32 -10.52
C ASP A 249 -20.52 34.14 -11.24
N SER A 250 -21.58 33.92 -10.45
CA SER A 250 -22.95 33.72 -10.96
C SER A 250 -23.55 34.97 -11.59
N ILE A 251 -23.24 36.16 -11.07
CA ILE A 251 -23.69 37.45 -11.61
C ILE A 251 -23.08 37.67 -12.99
N ILE A 252 -21.81 37.32 -13.15
CA ILE A 252 -21.11 37.44 -14.44
C ILE A 252 -21.65 36.42 -15.43
N MET A 253 -21.95 35.21 -14.98
CA MET A 253 -22.59 34.18 -15.81
C MET A 253 -23.97 34.64 -16.30
N GLU A 254 -24.81 35.18 -15.41
CA GLU A 254 -26.15 35.69 -15.72
C GLU A 254 -26.09 36.87 -16.71
N LYS A 255 -25.16 37.81 -16.52
CA LYS A 255 -24.92 38.91 -17.49
C LYS A 255 -24.55 38.38 -18.87
N LYS A 256 -23.66 37.38 -18.94
CA LYS A 256 -23.25 36.77 -20.22
C LYS A 256 -24.38 36.03 -20.92
N ILE A 257 -25.24 35.34 -20.17
CA ILE A 257 -26.45 34.71 -20.69
C ILE A 257 -27.34 35.79 -21.32
N HIS A 258 -27.60 36.90 -20.61
CA HIS A 258 -28.42 38.00 -21.13
C HIS A 258 -27.86 38.60 -22.42
N THR A 259 -26.57 38.96 -22.43
CA THR A 259 -25.92 39.54 -23.62
C THR A 259 -25.96 38.58 -24.81
N TYR A 260 -25.67 37.29 -24.59
CA TYR A 260 -25.71 36.28 -25.65
C TYR A 260 -27.12 36.13 -26.24
N GLN A 261 -28.15 36.15 -25.39
CA GLN A 261 -29.54 36.10 -25.82
C GLN A 261 -29.96 37.36 -26.59
N GLU A 262 -29.47 38.55 -26.21
CA GLU A 262 -29.72 39.78 -26.97
C GLU A 262 -29.08 39.73 -28.37
N GLU A 263 -27.80 39.38 -28.45
CA GLU A 263 -27.07 39.28 -29.72
C GLU A 263 -27.69 38.24 -30.67
N HIS A 264 -28.16 37.12 -30.15
CA HIS A 264 -28.73 36.02 -30.95
C HIS A 264 -30.25 36.14 -31.16
N LYS A 265 -30.97 36.97 -30.39
CA LYS A 265 -32.38 37.34 -30.68
C LYS A 265 -32.51 38.20 -31.93
N PHE A 266 -31.49 39.00 -32.27
CA PHE A 266 -31.50 39.84 -33.47
C PHE A 266 -30.89 39.16 -34.71
N GLY A 267 -30.20 38.03 -34.56
CA GLY A 267 -29.59 37.27 -35.65
C GLY A 267 -30.56 36.45 -36.53
N ASN A 268 -31.80 36.22 -36.09
CA ASN A 268 -32.82 35.48 -36.84
C ASN A 268 -33.83 36.38 -37.59
N LYS A 269 -33.53 37.68 -37.76
CA LYS A 269 -34.35 38.61 -38.57
C LYS A 269 -33.70 39.10 -39.86
N GLN A 270 -32.59 38.51 -40.31
CA GLN A 270 -32.03 38.75 -41.64
C GLN A 270 -31.79 37.43 -42.40
N ALA A 271 -32.89 36.81 -42.79
CA ALA A 271 -32.95 35.88 -43.90
C ALA A 271 -34.35 35.95 -44.52
N VAL A 272 -34.58 37.01 -45.28
CA VAL A 272 -35.58 37.09 -46.36
C VAL A 272 -34.82 37.43 -47.63
#